data_AF-A0A5J5LMG7-F1
#
_entry.id   AF-A0A5J5LMG7-F1
#
_cell.length_a   1.000
_cell.length_b   1.000
_cell.length_c   1.000
_cell.angle_alpha   90.00
_cell.angle_beta   90.00
_cell.angle_gamma   90.00
#
_symmetry.space_group_name_H-M   'P 1'
#
loop_
_entity.id
_entity.type
_entity.pdbx_description
1 polymer ?
#
loop_
_entity_poly.entity_id
_entity_poly.type
_entity_poly.pdbx_seq_one_letter_code
_entity_poly.pdbx_strand_id
1 'polypeptide(L)'
;MISSNESEVLSALLSEIPRDEKIGSISVIDSDIRTSCNRAGVDRSSVNGILRYFQQSQRRVCSDCRRDEQTCTCSDPDIQPSYIFDPSEFVTELAENIESYDSYRDTSVTNVSEEHWQIEARHPEFGDIIFHFYSDPDLAESSEPNLLGKEVSISLIDTVAVAEKSDCYLWYEILNQAAIDSIHSRVRDNLNPLFETVYDDDSVVGKENSTSIQKSIQRFLQIKGFESIELQRKVGKVGKVLDFSSVILSMSDDSENIVIYCSCDQINDGAHIHYVNSATNSIEPVSECEEGVASAARIRNKISHLELLLNKERNLTDRMKLVLTAGAAVSAGPVINAILQLLGIDTSIISSNQTALGIIFILLIIVLFMTVILPTVRMALFSWKIETRRELIKYIIS
;
A
#
# COMPACT_ATOMS: atom_id res chain seq x y z
N MET A 1 -13.97 15.77 -12.96
CA MET A 1 -13.00 16.50 -12.12
C MET A 1 -13.44 17.94 -11.93
N ILE A 2 -13.57 18.34 -10.66
CA ILE A 2 -13.95 19.68 -10.25
C ILE A 2 -12.87 20.67 -10.69
N SER A 3 -13.27 21.75 -11.35
CA SER A 3 -12.32 22.79 -11.74
C SER A 3 -11.94 23.70 -10.57
N SER A 4 -10.77 24.35 -10.62
CA SER A 4 -10.34 25.34 -9.61
C SER A 4 -11.39 26.43 -9.38
N ASN A 5 -12.00 26.92 -10.46
CA ASN A 5 -13.05 27.94 -10.39
C ASN A 5 -14.31 27.41 -9.70
N GLU A 6 -14.73 26.17 -10.01
CA GLU A 6 -15.85 25.54 -9.32
C GLU A 6 -15.56 25.30 -7.84
N SER A 7 -14.33 24.90 -7.49
CA SER A 7 -13.96 24.69 -6.09
C SER A 7 -13.94 25.97 -5.28
N GLU A 8 -13.47 27.08 -5.85
CA GLU A 8 -13.49 28.40 -5.16
C GLU A 8 -14.92 28.88 -4.91
N VAL A 9 -15.81 28.73 -5.90
CA VAL A 9 -17.21 29.13 -5.77
C VAL A 9 -17.97 28.22 -4.79
N LEU A 10 -17.74 26.90 -4.83
CA LEU A 10 -18.33 25.96 -3.88
C LEU A 10 -17.82 26.19 -2.45
N SER A 11 -16.53 26.43 -2.27
CA SER A 11 -15.97 26.74 -0.95
C SER A 11 -16.61 27.99 -0.38
N ALA A 12 -16.77 29.05 -1.18
CA ALA A 12 -17.49 30.26 -0.77
C ALA A 12 -18.95 29.96 -0.38
N LEU A 13 -19.69 29.21 -1.20
CA LEU A 13 -21.08 28.84 -0.91
C LEU A 13 -21.21 28.02 0.39
N LEU A 14 -20.34 27.04 0.59
CA LEU A 14 -20.39 26.15 1.74
C LEU A 14 -19.85 26.80 3.02
N SER A 15 -19.04 27.85 2.92
CA SER A 15 -18.59 28.62 4.09
C SER A 15 -19.69 29.49 4.73
N GLU A 16 -20.79 29.74 4.01
CA GLU A 16 -21.90 30.58 4.48
C GLU A 16 -22.96 29.80 5.29
N ILE A 17 -22.80 28.49 5.41
CA ILE A 17 -23.76 27.63 6.11
C ILE A 17 -23.65 27.87 7.62
N PRO A 18 -24.76 28.18 8.31
CA PRO A 18 -24.78 28.22 9.76
C PRO A 18 -24.34 26.88 10.37
N ARG A 19 -23.59 26.91 11.47
CA ARG A 19 -23.03 25.70 12.10
C ARG A 19 -24.08 24.67 12.52
N ASP A 20 -25.30 25.13 12.79
CA ASP A 20 -26.44 24.34 13.24
C ASP A 20 -27.33 23.83 12.10
N GLU A 21 -26.95 24.10 10.84
CA GLU A 21 -27.70 23.66 9.65
C GLU A 21 -26.98 22.54 8.90
N LYS A 22 -27.77 21.58 8.42
CA LYS A 22 -27.28 20.42 7.65
C LYS A 22 -27.03 20.80 6.20
N ILE A 23 -26.03 20.21 5.54
CA ILE A 23 -25.76 20.51 4.12
C ILE A 23 -26.98 20.24 3.22
N GLY A 24 -27.73 19.17 3.51
CA GLY A 24 -28.93 18.79 2.76
C GLY A 24 -30.13 19.70 2.99
N SER A 25 -30.04 20.67 3.92
CA SER A 25 -31.05 21.70 4.13
C SER A 25 -30.72 23.04 3.46
N ILE A 26 -29.53 23.17 2.86
CA ILE A 26 -29.11 24.40 2.20
C ILE A 26 -29.94 24.58 0.94
N SER A 27 -30.68 25.68 0.91
CA SER A 27 -31.43 26.11 -0.26
C SER A 27 -30.67 27.22 -0.98
N VAL A 28 -30.02 26.87 -2.08
CA VAL A 28 -29.27 27.80 -2.94
C VAL A 28 -30.16 28.26 -4.09
N ILE A 29 -30.09 29.52 -4.46
CA ILE A 29 -30.65 30.05 -5.72
C ILE A 29 -29.53 30.60 -6.60
N ASP A 30 -29.83 30.86 -7.88
CA ASP A 30 -28.79 31.31 -8.82
C ASP A 30 -28.15 32.65 -8.43
N SER A 31 -28.88 33.51 -7.70
CA SER A 31 -28.30 34.76 -7.15
C SER A 31 -27.21 34.52 -6.09
N ASP A 32 -27.26 33.41 -5.34
CA ASP A 32 -26.21 33.04 -4.37
C ASP A 32 -24.94 32.57 -5.09
N ILE A 33 -25.13 31.78 -6.15
CA ILE A 33 -24.03 31.33 -7.01
C ILE A 33 -23.33 32.54 -7.63
N ARG A 34 -24.09 33.52 -8.15
CA ARG A 34 -23.52 34.77 -8.67
C ARG A 34 -22.80 35.58 -7.60
N THR A 35 -23.37 35.67 -6.41
CA THR A 35 -22.72 36.37 -5.29
C THR A 35 -21.40 35.72 -4.93
N SER A 36 -21.36 34.39 -4.89
CA SER A 36 -20.14 33.60 -4.61
C SER A 36 -19.11 33.72 -5.73
N CYS A 37 -19.54 33.70 -7.00
CA CYS A 37 -18.68 34.01 -8.16
C CYS A 37 -18.01 35.38 -8.02
N ASN A 38 -18.79 36.40 -7.66
CA ASN A 38 -18.27 37.76 -7.47
C ASN A 38 -17.26 37.84 -6.31
N ARG A 39 -17.50 37.12 -5.21
CA ARG A 39 -16.58 37.07 -4.06
C ARG A 39 -15.28 36.33 -4.40
N ALA A 40 -15.38 35.23 -5.13
CA ALA A 40 -14.23 34.46 -5.61
C ALA A 40 -13.46 35.16 -6.76
N GLY A 41 -14.05 36.18 -7.40
CA GLY A 41 -13.46 36.82 -8.57
C GLY A 41 -13.51 35.96 -9.84
N VAL A 42 -14.47 35.02 -9.89
CA VAL A 42 -14.63 34.01 -10.94
C VAL A 42 -15.79 34.39 -11.85
N ASP A 43 -15.63 34.24 -13.17
CA ASP A 43 -16.72 34.46 -14.12
C ASP A 43 -17.76 33.34 -14.05
N ARG A 44 -19.05 33.69 -13.99
CA ARG A 44 -20.18 32.75 -13.89
C ARG A 44 -20.19 31.73 -15.03
N SER A 45 -19.70 32.12 -16.22
CA SER A 45 -19.63 31.24 -17.38
C SER A 45 -18.61 30.09 -17.21
N SER A 46 -17.61 30.29 -16.34
CA SER A 46 -16.56 29.29 -16.07
C SER A 46 -16.97 28.22 -15.05
N VAL A 47 -18.14 28.38 -14.41
CA VAL A 47 -18.68 27.45 -13.39
C VAL A 47 -20.05 26.91 -13.78
N ASN A 48 -20.33 26.78 -15.09
CA ASN A 48 -21.62 26.27 -15.56
C ASN A 48 -21.93 24.85 -15.09
N GLY A 49 -20.89 24.05 -14.80
CA GLY A 49 -21.03 22.68 -14.32
C GLY A 49 -21.40 22.57 -12.83
N ILE A 50 -21.29 23.65 -12.04
CA ILE A 50 -21.48 23.60 -10.58
C ILE A 50 -22.84 23.07 -10.15
N LEU A 51 -23.87 23.28 -10.98
CA LEU A 51 -25.24 22.84 -10.71
C LEU A 51 -25.41 21.32 -10.69
N ARG A 52 -24.44 20.54 -11.18
CA ARG A 52 -24.48 19.06 -11.12
C ARG A 52 -24.49 18.55 -9.67
N TYR A 53 -23.85 19.28 -8.76
CA TYR A 53 -23.83 18.96 -7.33
C TYR A 53 -25.09 19.38 -6.59
N PHE A 54 -26.10 19.86 -7.31
CA PHE A 54 -27.34 20.31 -6.71
C PHE A 54 -28.54 19.66 -7.37
N GLN A 55 -29.47 19.21 -6.54
CA GLN A 55 -30.78 18.79 -6.99
C GLN A 55 -31.75 19.96 -6.96
N GLN A 56 -32.47 20.18 -8.05
CA GLN A 56 -33.52 21.18 -8.08
C GLN A 56 -34.65 20.80 -7.11
N SER A 57 -34.90 21.65 -6.12
CA SER A 57 -36.01 21.48 -5.19
C SER A 57 -37.33 21.82 -5.87
N GLN A 58 -38.41 21.20 -5.39
CA GLN A 58 -39.77 21.54 -5.82
C GLN A 58 -40.22 22.92 -5.32
N ARG A 59 -39.48 23.52 -4.37
CA ARG A 59 -39.76 24.84 -3.82
C ARG A 59 -39.17 25.94 -4.69
N ARG A 60 -39.95 27.01 -4.85
CA ARG A 60 -39.50 28.28 -5.43
C ARG A 60 -39.51 29.32 -4.33
N VAL A 61 -38.43 30.06 -4.20
CA VAL A 61 -38.22 30.99 -3.09
C VAL A 61 -37.95 32.39 -3.62
N CYS A 62 -38.33 33.40 -2.85
CA CYS A 62 -38.02 34.78 -3.15
C CYS A 62 -36.52 35.05 -2.91
N SER A 63 -35.84 35.68 -3.86
CA SER A 63 -34.42 36.05 -3.75
C SER A 63 -34.11 36.90 -2.53
N ASP A 64 -35.05 37.79 -2.18
CA ASP A 64 -34.81 38.84 -1.20
C ASP A 64 -35.10 38.37 0.23
N CYS A 65 -36.20 37.62 0.41
CA CYS A 65 -36.66 37.21 1.75
C CYS A 65 -36.56 35.70 2.04
N ARG A 66 -36.13 34.89 1.06
CA ARG A 66 -35.92 33.44 1.18
C ARG A 66 -37.15 32.62 1.60
N ARG A 67 -38.33 33.23 1.60
CA ARG A 67 -39.60 32.55 1.82
C ARG A 67 -40.11 31.93 0.54
N ASP A 68 -40.85 30.84 0.70
CA ASP A 68 -41.54 30.17 -0.39
C ASP A 68 -42.49 31.11 -1.14
N GLU A 69 -42.70 30.85 -2.43
CA GLU A 69 -43.62 31.60 -3.33
C GLU A 69 -45.00 31.86 -2.68
N GLN A 70 -45.50 30.92 -1.88
CA GLN A 70 -46.82 31.02 -1.23
C GLN A 70 -46.83 31.89 0.04
N THR A 71 -45.68 32.13 0.67
CA THR A 71 -45.55 32.83 1.96
C THR A 71 -44.73 34.12 1.87
N CYS A 72 -44.24 34.45 0.67
CA CYS A 72 -43.53 35.67 0.38
C CYS A 72 -44.46 36.90 0.52
N THR A 73 -43.97 37.94 1.19
CA THR A 73 -44.70 39.20 1.40
C THR A 73 -43.99 40.40 0.76
N CYS A 74 -42.96 40.18 -0.07
CA CYS A 74 -42.27 41.24 -0.79
C CYS A 74 -43.22 41.92 -1.78
N SER A 75 -43.08 43.24 -1.95
CA SER A 75 -43.94 44.01 -2.85
C SER A 75 -43.69 43.74 -4.33
N ASP A 76 -42.48 43.30 -4.69
CA ASP A 76 -42.09 42.86 -6.04
C ASP A 76 -41.17 41.63 -5.92
N PRO A 77 -41.74 40.43 -5.72
CA PRO A 77 -40.95 39.25 -5.40
C PRO A 77 -40.29 38.65 -6.65
N ASP A 78 -38.96 38.59 -6.67
CA ASP A 78 -38.23 37.77 -7.64
C ASP A 78 -38.19 36.30 -7.15
N ILE A 79 -39.08 35.48 -7.71
CA ILE A 79 -39.26 34.07 -7.33
C ILE A 79 -38.41 33.15 -8.21
N GLN A 80 -37.37 32.57 -7.62
CA GLN A 80 -36.40 31.72 -8.30
C GLN A 80 -36.56 30.23 -7.91
N PRO A 81 -36.20 29.29 -8.80
CA PRO A 81 -36.01 27.90 -8.40
C PRO A 81 -34.96 27.79 -7.29
N SER A 82 -35.22 26.94 -6.31
CA SER A 82 -34.23 26.59 -5.30
C SER A 82 -33.56 25.26 -5.60
N TYR A 83 -32.33 25.13 -5.15
CA TYR A 83 -31.46 23.98 -5.36
C TYR A 83 -30.92 23.52 -4.01
N ILE A 84 -30.85 22.21 -3.81
CA ILE A 84 -30.33 21.59 -2.58
C ILE A 84 -29.05 20.87 -2.94
N PHE A 85 -28.00 21.07 -2.14
CA PHE A 85 -26.73 20.40 -2.34
C PHE A 85 -26.89 18.88 -2.16
N ASP A 86 -26.47 18.11 -3.14
CA ASP A 86 -26.42 16.65 -3.09
C ASP A 86 -24.95 16.19 -3.05
N PRO A 87 -24.47 15.74 -1.89
CA PRO A 87 -23.08 15.33 -1.73
C PRO A 87 -22.71 14.09 -2.55
N SER A 88 -23.67 13.31 -3.04
CA SER A 88 -23.41 11.99 -3.64
C SER A 88 -22.52 12.08 -4.89
N GLU A 89 -22.89 12.94 -5.84
CA GLU A 89 -22.12 13.18 -7.05
C GLU A 89 -20.79 13.89 -6.73
N PHE A 90 -20.83 14.79 -5.76
CA PHE A 90 -19.65 15.54 -5.32
C PHE A 90 -18.56 14.65 -4.72
N VAL A 91 -18.92 13.77 -3.77
CA VAL A 91 -18.00 12.82 -3.14
C VAL A 91 -17.44 11.82 -4.16
N THR A 92 -18.24 11.39 -5.12
CA THR A 92 -17.77 10.52 -6.22
C THR A 92 -16.68 11.20 -7.04
N GLU A 93 -16.86 12.48 -7.37
CA GLU A 93 -15.86 13.25 -8.12
C GLU A 93 -14.60 13.56 -7.28
N LEU A 94 -14.74 13.64 -5.95
CA LEU A 94 -13.58 13.72 -5.04
C LEU A 94 -12.79 12.40 -5.01
N ALA A 95 -13.45 11.23 -5.07
CA ALA A 95 -12.75 9.95 -5.20
C ALA A 95 -11.92 9.88 -6.49
N GLU A 96 -12.50 10.29 -7.62
CA GLU A 96 -11.79 10.36 -8.90
C GLU A 96 -10.56 11.28 -8.82
N ASN A 97 -10.67 12.37 -8.07
CA ASN A 97 -9.53 13.26 -7.86
C ASN A 97 -8.45 12.63 -6.98
N ILE A 98 -8.83 11.94 -5.89
CA ILE A 98 -7.89 11.18 -5.05
C ILE A 98 -7.14 10.14 -5.89
N GLU A 99 -7.84 9.42 -6.77
CA GLU A 99 -7.24 8.43 -7.68
C GLU A 99 -6.34 9.04 -8.76
N SER A 100 -6.57 10.32 -9.10
CA SER A 100 -5.74 11.02 -10.08
C SER A 100 -4.32 11.32 -9.57
N TYR A 101 -4.11 11.25 -8.26
CA TYR A 101 -2.78 11.37 -7.66
C TYR A 101 -2.02 10.04 -7.79
N ASP A 102 -0.75 10.11 -8.24
CA ASP A 102 0.12 8.93 -8.43
C ASP A 102 0.27 8.05 -7.17
N SER A 103 -0.03 8.61 -6.00
CA SER A 103 0.03 7.96 -4.69
C SER A 103 -1.11 6.96 -4.42
N TYR A 104 -2.25 7.06 -5.11
CA TYR A 104 -3.44 6.22 -4.82
C TYR A 104 -3.95 5.48 -6.04
N ARG A 105 -4.61 4.34 -5.81
CA ARG A 105 -5.21 3.47 -6.83
C ARG A 105 -6.47 2.78 -6.29
N ASP A 106 -7.24 2.17 -7.19
CA ASP A 106 -8.35 1.27 -6.85
C ASP A 106 -9.36 1.93 -5.91
N THR A 107 -9.78 3.16 -6.21
CA THR A 107 -10.67 3.90 -5.30
C THR A 107 -12.09 3.35 -5.29
N SER A 108 -12.72 3.29 -4.11
CA SER A 108 -14.11 2.87 -3.95
C SER A 108 -14.87 3.83 -3.05
N VAL A 109 -16.14 4.09 -3.37
CA VAL A 109 -17.01 5.00 -2.60
C VAL A 109 -18.14 4.19 -1.98
N THR A 110 -18.27 4.29 -0.66
CA THR A 110 -19.34 3.67 0.12
C THR A 110 -20.16 4.76 0.81
N ASN A 111 -21.47 4.77 0.57
CA ASN A 111 -22.42 5.59 1.33
C ASN A 111 -22.76 4.87 2.64
N VAL A 112 -22.32 5.42 3.77
CA VAL A 112 -22.53 4.84 5.11
C VAL A 112 -23.84 5.33 5.71
N SER A 113 -24.14 6.63 5.53
CA SER A 113 -25.38 7.26 5.94
C SER A 113 -25.69 8.48 5.06
N GLU A 114 -26.87 9.10 5.23
CA GLU A 114 -27.23 10.34 4.53
C GLU A 114 -26.23 11.49 4.75
N GLU A 115 -25.38 11.41 5.77
CA GLU A 115 -24.44 12.48 6.17
C GLU A 115 -22.97 12.03 6.20
N HIS A 116 -22.70 10.77 5.85
CA HIS A 116 -21.38 10.17 5.94
C HIS A 116 -21.10 9.24 4.76
N TRP A 117 -19.99 9.52 4.08
CA TRP A 117 -19.44 8.69 3.02
C TRP A 117 -18.02 8.24 3.38
N GLN A 118 -17.63 7.09 2.86
CA GLN A 118 -16.26 6.59 2.93
C GLN A 118 -15.71 6.47 1.51
N ILE A 119 -14.52 7.02 1.30
CA ILE A 119 -13.71 6.73 0.11
C ILE A 119 -12.54 5.88 0.58
N GLU A 120 -12.48 4.65 0.11
CA GLU A 120 -11.34 3.76 0.31
C GLU A 120 -10.39 3.93 -0.88
N ALA A 121 -9.12 4.19 -0.61
CA ALA A 121 -8.10 4.36 -1.65
C ALA A 121 -6.84 3.58 -1.29
N ARG A 122 -6.35 2.79 -2.25
CA ARG A 122 -5.18 1.93 -2.04
C ARG A 122 -3.89 2.70 -2.24
N HIS A 123 -3.06 2.75 -1.20
CA HIS A 123 -1.71 3.33 -1.26
C HIS A 123 -0.64 2.22 -1.39
N PRO A 124 0.36 2.33 -2.30
CA PRO A 124 1.37 1.30 -2.49
C PRO A 124 2.20 0.96 -1.25
N GLU A 125 2.44 1.95 -0.38
CA GLU A 125 3.30 1.81 0.80
C GLU A 125 2.55 1.30 2.05
N PHE A 126 1.25 1.60 2.16
CA PHE A 126 0.49 1.35 3.40
C PHE A 126 -0.79 0.56 3.18
N GLY A 127 -1.12 0.09 1.98
CA GLY A 127 -2.43 -0.51 1.73
C GLY A 127 -3.55 0.52 1.77
N ASP A 128 -4.74 0.12 2.22
CA ASP A 128 -5.95 0.93 2.07
C ASP A 128 -6.02 2.06 3.10
N ILE A 129 -6.34 3.27 2.62
CA ILE A 129 -6.61 4.46 3.43
C ILE A 129 -8.09 4.80 3.29
N ILE A 130 -8.76 5.04 4.42
CA ILE A 130 -10.19 5.34 4.46
C ILE A 130 -10.36 6.84 4.74
N PHE A 131 -10.92 7.55 3.76
CA PHE A 131 -11.31 8.94 3.88
C PHE A 131 -12.78 9.03 4.24
N HIS A 132 -13.09 9.57 5.42
CA HIS A 132 -14.44 9.75 5.92
C HIS A 132 -14.92 11.17 5.57
N PHE A 133 -15.91 11.28 4.69
CA PHE A 133 -16.52 12.55 4.31
C PHE A 133 -17.79 12.80 5.09
N TYR A 134 -17.86 13.94 5.78
CA TYR A 134 -18.99 14.33 6.62
C TYR A 134 -19.66 15.59 6.09
N SER A 135 -20.98 15.53 5.93
CA SER A 135 -21.79 16.71 5.59
C SER A 135 -22.46 17.36 6.80
N ASP A 136 -22.41 16.73 7.97
CA ASP A 136 -22.81 17.30 9.25
C ASP A 136 -21.54 17.78 9.99
N PRO A 137 -21.43 19.09 10.33
CA PRO A 137 -20.29 19.61 11.05
C PRO A 137 -20.10 18.98 12.43
N ASP A 138 -21.18 18.67 13.15
CA ASP A 138 -21.10 18.06 14.48
C ASP A 138 -20.57 16.62 14.39
N LEU A 139 -20.91 15.88 13.33
CA LEU A 139 -20.34 14.55 13.06
C LEU A 139 -18.87 14.66 12.68
N ALA A 140 -18.49 15.63 11.84
CA ALA A 140 -17.09 15.89 11.50
C ALA A 140 -16.27 16.26 12.74
N GLU A 141 -16.81 17.11 13.61
CA GLU A 141 -16.17 17.57 14.85
C GLU A 141 -16.12 16.48 15.93
N SER A 142 -17.10 15.58 15.99
CA SER A 142 -17.08 14.45 16.94
C SER A 142 -16.33 13.23 16.42
N SER A 143 -15.91 13.24 15.14
CA SER A 143 -15.06 12.19 14.59
C SER A 143 -13.71 12.12 15.34
N GLU A 144 -13.28 10.89 15.60
CA GLU A 144 -11.96 10.56 16.15
C GLU A 144 -11.18 9.78 15.08
N PRO A 145 -10.66 10.47 14.04
CA PRO A 145 -9.88 9.81 12.99
C PRO A 145 -8.71 9.05 13.60
N ASN A 146 -8.53 7.81 13.16
CA ASN A 146 -7.48 6.93 13.62
C ASN A 146 -6.41 6.78 12.55
N LEU A 147 -5.36 7.62 12.61
CA LEU A 147 -4.25 7.51 11.65
C LEU A 147 -3.53 6.14 11.71
N LEU A 148 -3.54 5.44 12.85
CA LEU A 148 -3.03 4.07 12.94
C LEU A 148 -3.91 3.06 12.19
N GLY A 149 -5.21 3.32 12.15
CA GLY A 149 -6.19 2.62 11.33
C GLY A 149 -6.23 3.13 9.88
N LYS A 150 -5.37 4.07 9.51
CA LYS A 150 -5.35 4.73 8.19
C LYS A 150 -6.66 5.44 7.86
N GLU A 151 -7.34 5.95 8.90
CA GLU A 151 -8.61 6.67 8.78
C GLU A 151 -8.36 8.18 8.89
N VAL A 152 -8.89 8.94 7.94
CA VAL A 152 -8.79 10.40 7.87
C VAL A 152 -10.18 11.00 7.78
N SER A 153 -10.44 12.08 8.51
CA SER A 153 -11.73 12.76 8.46
C SER A 153 -11.68 14.00 7.56
N ILE A 154 -12.70 14.16 6.75
CA ILE A 154 -12.87 15.26 5.80
C ILE A 154 -14.24 15.88 6.00
N SER A 155 -14.29 17.17 6.28
CA SER A 155 -15.52 17.93 6.34
C SER A 155 -15.87 18.52 4.98
N LEU A 156 -17.12 18.35 4.56
CA LEU A 156 -17.68 19.02 3.39
C LEU A 156 -18.08 20.48 3.69
N ILE A 157 -18.22 20.83 4.97
CA ILE A 157 -18.56 22.19 5.42
C ILE A 157 -17.34 22.83 6.08
N ASP A 158 -17.09 24.10 5.74
CA ASP A 158 -16.02 24.87 6.36
C ASP A 158 -16.43 25.32 7.77
N THR A 159 -15.90 24.64 8.80
CA THR A 159 -16.04 25.08 10.19
C THR A 159 -14.69 25.33 10.83
N VAL A 160 -14.62 26.42 11.60
CA VAL A 160 -13.39 26.84 12.33
C VAL A 160 -12.86 25.73 13.25
N ALA A 161 -13.74 24.89 13.80
CA ALA A 161 -13.33 23.83 14.73
C ALA A 161 -12.71 22.62 14.03
N VAL A 162 -13.07 22.34 12.76
CA VAL A 162 -12.40 21.33 11.94
C VAL A 162 -10.97 21.77 11.62
N ALA A 163 -10.76 23.05 11.30
CA ALA A 163 -9.43 23.61 11.00
C ALA A 163 -8.45 23.58 12.18
N GLU A 164 -8.93 23.43 13.42
CA GLU A 164 -8.09 23.37 14.63
C GLU A 164 -7.72 21.92 15.04
N LYS A 165 -8.38 20.90 14.47
CA LYS A 165 -8.05 19.49 14.73
C LYS A 165 -6.94 19.02 13.81
N SER A 166 -5.92 18.37 14.37
CA SER A 166 -4.73 17.92 13.64
C SER A 166 -5.04 16.93 12.51
N ASP A 167 -6.17 16.23 12.55
CA ASP A 167 -6.48 15.06 11.72
C ASP A 167 -7.79 15.17 10.92
N CYS A 168 -8.37 16.37 10.91
CA CYS A 168 -9.55 16.68 10.11
C CYS A 168 -9.15 17.67 9.02
N TYR A 169 -9.60 17.43 7.80
CA TYR A 169 -9.31 18.27 6.64
C TYR A 169 -10.60 18.82 6.06
N LEU A 170 -10.50 19.92 5.32
CA LEU A 170 -11.58 20.43 4.51
C LEU A 170 -11.50 19.80 3.11
N TRP A 171 -12.66 19.53 2.51
CA TRP A 171 -12.74 18.86 1.20
C TRP A 171 -11.95 19.57 0.10
N TYR A 172 -11.77 20.89 0.17
CA TYR A 172 -11.03 21.62 -0.85
C TYR A 172 -9.51 21.47 -0.67
N GLU A 173 -9.05 21.13 0.53
CA GLU A 173 -7.62 20.89 0.79
C GLU A 173 -7.14 19.65 0.03
N ILE A 174 -7.96 18.58 -0.01
CA ILE A 174 -7.62 17.35 -0.72
C ILE A 174 -7.60 17.50 -2.25
N LEU A 175 -7.97 18.67 -2.79
CA LEU A 175 -7.77 19.00 -4.21
C LEU A 175 -6.32 19.40 -4.52
N ASN A 176 -5.50 19.63 -3.49
CA ASN A 176 -4.11 20.03 -3.63
C ASN A 176 -3.18 18.85 -3.32
N GLN A 177 -2.26 18.56 -4.25
CA GLN A 177 -1.20 17.57 -4.06
C GLN A 177 -0.44 17.77 -2.74
N ALA A 178 -0.17 19.00 -2.33
CA ALA A 178 0.56 19.28 -1.10
C ALA A 178 -0.19 18.81 0.16
N ALA A 179 -1.53 18.88 0.17
CA ALA A 179 -2.33 18.38 1.28
C ALA A 179 -2.35 16.85 1.28
N ILE A 180 -2.44 16.23 0.10
CA ILE A 180 -2.33 14.78 -0.07
C ILE A 180 -0.97 14.28 0.41
N ASP A 181 0.12 14.93 0.02
CA ASP A 181 1.48 14.61 0.47
C ASP A 181 1.63 14.79 2.00
N SER A 182 0.92 15.76 2.57
CA SER A 182 0.85 15.96 4.02
C SER A 182 0.09 14.83 4.72
N ILE A 183 -1.08 14.42 4.19
CA ILE A 183 -1.83 13.25 4.70
C ILE A 183 -0.96 12.00 4.61
N HIS A 184 -0.31 11.76 3.47
CA HIS A 184 0.67 10.68 3.28
C HIS A 184 1.74 10.75 4.35
N SER A 185 2.43 11.88 4.49
CA SER A 185 3.52 12.03 5.46
C SER A 185 3.04 11.79 6.88
N ARG A 186 1.85 12.26 7.26
CA ARG A 186 1.28 12.04 8.59
C ARG A 186 0.88 10.60 8.82
N VAL A 187 0.26 9.93 7.83
CA VAL A 187 0.00 8.49 7.87
C VAL A 187 1.32 7.74 7.99
N ARG A 188 2.33 8.04 7.16
CA ARG A 188 3.68 7.45 7.23
C ARG A 188 4.33 7.66 8.60
N ASP A 189 4.30 8.88 9.13
CA ASP A 189 4.95 9.25 10.38
C ASP A 189 4.26 8.63 11.60
N ASN A 190 2.93 8.45 11.54
CA ASN A 190 2.19 7.70 12.55
C ASN A 190 2.36 6.19 12.38
N LEU A 191 2.54 5.72 11.15
CA LEU A 191 2.83 4.32 10.84
C LEU A 191 4.33 3.97 10.99
N ASN A 192 5.21 4.95 11.24
CA ASN A 192 6.67 4.87 11.08
C ASN A 192 7.30 3.67 11.80
N PRO A 193 7.87 2.73 11.03
CA PRO A 193 7.27 1.42 10.83
C PRO A 193 6.94 0.75 12.17
N LEU A 194 5.66 0.72 12.54
CA LEU A 194 5.15 -0.19 13.59
C LEU A 194 5.34 -1.67 13.22
N PHE A 195 5.73 -1.94 11.97
CA PHE A 195 6.00 -3.27 11.48
C PHE A 195 7.16 -3.36 10.48
N GLU A 196 7.87 -4.49 10.48
CA GLU A 196 8.80 -4.84 9.40
C GLU A 196 8.16 -5.90 8.50
N THR A 197 8.07 -5.61 7.20
CA THR A 197 7.63 -6.59 6.19
C THR A 197 8.56 -7.81 6.16
N VAL A 198 7.96 -9.00 6.17
CA VAL A 198 8.65 -10.28 5.93
C VAL A 198 8.46 -10.71 4.47
N TYR A 199 7.25 -10.62 3.95
CA TYR A 199 6.94 -10.75 2.52
C TYR A 199 5.58 -10.11 2.19
N ASP A 200 5.42 -9.68 0.95
CA ASP A 200 4.19 -9.10 0.40
C ASP A 200 3.29 -10.17 -0.23
N ASP A 201 2.03 -9.83 -0.54
CA ASP A 201 1.06 -10.70 -1.23
C ASP A 201 1.63 -11.39 -2.49
N ASP A 202 2.43 -10.65 -3.26
CA ASP A 202 2.94 -11.12 -4.55
C ASP A 202 4.04 -12.18 -4.41
N SER A 203 4.59 -12.38 -3.20
CA SER A 203 5.62 -13.40 -2.97
C SER A 203 4.99 -14.80 -2.86
N VAL A 204 4.91 -15.50 -3.99
CA VAL A 204 4.54 -16.92 -4.06
C VAL A 204 5.41 -17.75 -3.11
N VAL A 205 6.72 -17.46 -3.05
CA VAL A 205 7.65 -18.16 -2.16
C VAL A 205 7.32 -17.92 -0.69
N GLY A 206 7.02 -16.67 -0.30
CA GLY A 206 6.58 -16.33 1.05
C GLY A 206 5.34 -17.10 1.48
N LYS A 207 4.30 -17.05 0.63
CA LYS A 207 3.01 -17.73 0.87
C LYS A 207 3.14 -19.26 0.97
N GLU A 208 3.78 -19.90 0.01
CA GLU A 208 3.94 -21.36 -0.03
C GLU A 208 4.78 -21.89 1.14
N ASN A 209 5.63 -21.05 1.74
CA ASN A 209 6.56 -21.43 2.81
C ASN A 209 6.25 -20.78 4.17
N SER A 210 5.06 -20.21 4.34
CA SER A 210 4.64 -19.46 5.55
C SER A 210 4.90 -20.23 6.85
N THR A 211 4.60 -21.53 6.90
CA THR A 211 4.87 -22.39 8.08
C THR A 211 6.37 -22.55 8.36
N SER A 212 7.20 -22.66 7.33
CA SER A 212 8.66 -22.79 7.47
C SER A 212 9.29 -21.47 7.92
N ILE A 213 8.76 -20.35 7.43
CA ILE A 213 9.11 -19.00 7.84
C ILE A 213 8.78 -18.78 9.32
N GLN A 214 7.54 -19.06 9.73
CA GLN A 214 7.09 -18.96 11.12
C GLN A 214 8.01 -19.75 12.06
N LYS A 215 8.29 -21.02 11.76
CA LYS A 215 9.20 -21.86 12.56
C LYS A 215 10.61 -21.31 12.65
N SER A 216 11.07 -20.64 11.60
CA SER A 216 12.42 -20.07 11.53
C SER A 216 12.54 -18.78 12.33
N ILE A 217 11.52 -17.92 12.27
CA ILE A 217 11.39 -16.74 13.15
C ILE A 217 11.31 -17.20 14.61
N GLN A 218 10.42 -18.16 14.91
CA GLN A 218 10.26 -18.70 16.26
C GLN A 218 11.58 -19.22 16.84
N ARG A 219 12.31 -20.06 16.09
CA ARG A 219 13.60 -20.59 16.54
C ARG A 219 14.62 -19.48 16.75
N PHE A 220 14.66 -18.48 15.87
CA PHE A 220 15.60 -17.36 16.02
C PHE A 220 15.32 -16.57 17.30
N LEU A 221 14.06 -16.23 17.55
CA LEU A 221 13.62 -15.54 18.75
C LEU A 221 13.90 -16.37 20.03
N GLN A 222 13.66 -17.68 20.00
CA GLN A 222 14.02 -18.59 21.10
C GLN A 222 15.52 -18.56 21.43
N ILE A 223 16.39 -18.56 20.40
CA ILE A 223 17.84 -18.45 20.60
C ILE A 223 18.22 -17.11 21.23
N LYS A 224 17.41 -16.08 21.02
CA LYS A 224 17.57 -14.74 21.59
C LYS A 224 16.92 -14.55 22.96
N GLY A 225 16.35 -15.61 23.54
CA GLY A 225 15.74 -15.57 24.88
C GLY A 225 14.26 -15.22 24.88
N PHE A 226 13.57 -15.24 23.73
CA PHE A 226 12.13 -15.04 23.69
C PHE A 226 11.38 -16.36 23.87
N GLU A 227 10.25 -16.31 24.59
CA GLU A 227 9.36 -17.43 24.83
C GLU A 227 7.98 -17.20 24.19
N SER A 228 7.31 -18.29 23.79
CA SER A 228 5.97 -18.19 23.19
C SER A 228 4.95 -17.75 24.24
N ILE A 229 4.10 -16.79 23.89
CA ILE A 229 3.06 -16.28 24.78
C ILE A 229 1.69 -16.27 24.12
N GLU A 230 0.64 -16.22 24.93
CA GLU A 230 -0.74 -16.00 24.49
C GLU A 230 -1.06 -14.49 24.57
N LEU A 231 -0.97 -13.80 23.42
CA LEU A 231 -1.01 -12.33 23.35
C LEU A 231 -2.27 -11.71 23.99
N GLN A 232 -3.44 -12.31 23.76
CA GLN A 232 -4.73 -11.83 24.28
C GLN A 232 -4.74 -11.71 25.81
N ARG A 233 -4.01 -12.59 26.51
CA ARG A 233 -3.93 -12.57 27.97
C ARG A 233 -2.98 -11.51 28.51
N LYS A 234 -1.91 -11.19 27.78
CA LYS A 234 -0.89 -10.23 28.23
C LYS A 234 -1.24 -8.79 27.88
N VAL A 235 -1.84 -8.54 26.71
CA VAL A 235 -1.91 -7.19 26.13
C VAL A 235 -3.33 -6.85 25.68
N GLY A 236 -4.26 -6.75 26.64
CA GLY A 236 -5.69 -6.56 26.35
C GLY A 236 -6.05 -5.29 25.57
N LYS A 237 -5.18 -4.27 25.55
CA LYS A 237 -5.41 -3.02 24.80
C LYS A 237 -4.89 -3.05 23.35
N VAL A 238 -3.97 -3.94 23.01
CA VAL A 238 -3.42 -4.04 21.64
C VAL A 238 -4.46 -4.55 20.63
N GLY A 239 -5.49 -5.26 21.09
CA GLY A 239 -6.58 -5.76 20.24
C GLY A 239 -7.40 -4.70 19.51
N LYS A 240 -7.27 -3.41 19.88
CA LYS A 240 -7.89 -2.30 19.12
C LYS A 240 -7.09 -1.90 17.88
N VAL A 241 -5.78 -2.16 17.88
CA VAL A 241 -4.85 -1.77 16.80
C VAL A 241 -4.50 -2.98 15.93
N LEU A 242 -4.57 -4.18 16.49
CA LEU A 242 -4.21 -5.41 15.82
C LEU A 242 -5.32 -6.46 16.02
N ASP A 243 -5.87 -6.96 14.92
CA ASP A 243 -6.80 -8.08 14.97
C ASP A 243 -6.06 -9.34 15.43
N PHE A 244 -6.37 -9.85 16.62
CA PHE A 244 -5.75 -11.05 17.16
C PHE A 244 -5.96 -12.29 16.29
N SER A 245 -6.96 -12.32 15.41
CA SER A 245 -7.19 -13.43 14.47
C SER A 245 -6.08 -13.56 13.42
N SER A 246 -5.42 -12.45 13.11
CA SER A 246 -4.32 -12.36 12.15
C SER A 246 -2.94 -12.69 12.73
N VAL A 247 -2.84 -12.93 14.04
CA VAL A 247 -1.58 -13.23 14.73
C VAL A 247 -1.18 -14.68 14.48
N ILE A 248 -0.02 -14.87 13.84
CA ILE A 248 0.53 -16.19 13.53
C ILE A 248 1.44 -16.68 14.66
N LEU A 249 2.20 -15.78 15.30
CA LEU A 249 3.13 -16.08 16.38
C LEU A 249 3.34 -14.84 17.26
N SER A 250 3.34 -15.02 18.58
CA SER A 250 3.70 -13.99 19.56
C SER A 250 4.73 -14.51 20.55
N MET A 251 5.82 -13.78 20.73
CA MET A 251 6.90 -14.16 21.63
C MET A 251 7.36 -13.01 22.52
N SER A 252 7.67 -13.28 23.78
CA SER A 252 8.06 -12.30 24.79
C SER A 252 9.48 -12.57 25.28
N ASP A 253 10.28 -11.54 25.51
CA ASP A 253 11.54 -11.66 26.26
C ASP A 253 11.31 -11.54 27.78
N ASP A 254 12.41 -11.62 28.55
CA ASP A 254 12.44 -11.46 30.01
C ASP A 254 12.04 -10.05 30.48
N SER A 255 12.17 -9.04 29.60
CA SER A 255 11.74 -7.65 29.86
C SER A 255 10.29 -7.42 29.44
N GLU A 256 9.56 -8.50 29.14
CA GLU A 256 8.17 -8.50 28.70
C GLU A 256 7.95 -7.82 27.34
N ASN A 257 9.01 -7.49 26.60
CA ASN A 257 8.93 -7.00 25.22
C ASN A 257 8.40 -8.10 24.30
N ILE A 258 7.43 -7.78 23.45
CA ILE A 258 6.76 -8.78 22.63
C ILE A 258 7.03 -8.52 21.15
N VAL A 259 7.47 -9.56 20.45
CA VAL A 259 7.55 -9.61 18.99
C VAL A 259 6.38 -10.42 18.47
N ILE A 260 5.63 -9.83 17.55
CA ILE A 260 4.43 -10.43 16.95
C ILE A 260 4.68 -10.62 15.46
N TYR A 261 4.56 -11.85 14.97
CA TYR A 261 4.50 -12.15 13.54
C TYR A 261 3.05 -12.38 13.15
N CYS A 262 2.54 -11.59 12.20
CA CYS A 262 1.13 -11.56 11.81
C CYS A 262 0.98 -11.36 10.29
N SER A 263 -0.25 -11.55 9.83
CA SER A 263 -0.72 -11.23 8.48
C SER A 263 -1.96 -10.34 8.55
N CYS A 264 -1.89 -9.25 9.32
CA CYS A 264 -3.01 -8.31 9.42
C CYS A 264 -3.06 -7.37 8.22
N ASP A 265 -4.17 -6.65 8.07
CA ASP A 265 -4.49 -5.76 6.93
C ASP A 265 -3.55 -4.53 6.84
N GLN A 266 -2.52 -4.46 7.69
CA GLN A 266 -1.45 -3.48 7.59
C GLN A 266 -0.62 -3.66 6.32
N ILE A 267 -0.56 -4.89 5.78
CA ILE A 267 0.03 -5.22 4.49
C ILE A 267 -0.94 -6.13 3.74
N ASN A 268 -1.29 -5.77 2.49
CA ASN A 268 -2.09 -6.61 1.59
C ASN A 268 -1.60 -8.06 1.63
N ASP A 269 -2.37 -8.97 2.23
CA ASP A 269 -2.20 -10.44 2.28
C ASP A 269 -0.75 -10.96 2.48
N GLY A 270 0.10 -10.13 3.07
CA GLY A 270 1.51 -10.38 3.35
C GLY A 270 1.72 -10.75 4.82
N ALA A 271 2.98 -10.99 5.19
CA ALA A 271 3.34 -11.21 6.59
C ALA A 271 4.39 -10.21 7.05
N HIS A 272 4.28 -9.80 8.31
CA HIS A 272 5.15 -8.78 8.91
C HIS A 272 5.33 -9.00 10.41
N ILE A 273 6.23 -8.21 10.99
CA ILE A 273 6.58 -8.28 12.40
C ILE A 273 6.27 -6.96 13.10
N HIS A 274 5.46 -6.99 14.16
CA HIS A 274 5.30 -5.87 15.09
C HIS A 274 6.14 -6.04 16.36
N TYR A 275 6.38 -4.91 17.02
CA TYR A 275 6.96 -4.84 18.35
C TYR A 275 5.98 -4.19 19.32
N VAL A 276 5.80 -4.79 20.51
CA VAL A 276 5.04 -4.23 21.62
C VAL A 276 5.98 -4.05 22.81
N ASN A 277 6.04 -2.83 23.31
CA ASN A 277 6.77 -2.50 24.52
C ASN A 277 5.87 -2.74 25.74
N SER A 278 6.35 -3.53 26.70
CA SER A 278 5.59 -3.87 27.92
C SER A 278 5.33 -2.69 28.83
N ALA A 279 6.22 -1.69 28.84
CA ALA A 279 6.11 -0.53 29.72
C ALA A 279 4.98 0.41 29.28
N THR A 280 4.81 0.58 27.98
CA THR A 280 3.77 1.43 27.38
C THR A 280 2.49 0.64 27.04
N ASN A 281 2.63 -0.69 26.89
CA ASN A 281 1.56 -1.59 26.49
C ASN A 281 0.91 -1.15 25.15
N SER A 282 1.73 -0.60 24.26
CA SER A 282 1.41 -0.16 22.90
C SER A 282 2.34 -0.81 21.88
N ILE A 283 1.87 -0.88 20.63
CA ILE A 283 2.73 -1.20 19.49
C ILE A 283 3.67 -0.01 19.30
N GLU A 284 4.96 -0.29 19.27
CA GLU A 284 6.02 0.70 19.04
C GLU A 284 6.70 0.39 17.70
N PRO A 285 7.49 1.33 17.13
CA PRO A 285 8.24 1.08 15.93
C PRO A 285 9.10 -0.18 16.08
N VAL A 286 8.99 -1.11 15.13
CA VAL A 286 9.75 -2.37 15.12
C VAL A 286 11.26 -2.13 15.16
N SER A 287 11.70 -0.96 14.66
CA SER A 287 13.09 -0.50 14.68
C SER A 287 13.69 -0.41 16.08
N GLU A 288 12.85 -0.29 17.12
CA GLU A 288 13.27 -0.31 18.52
C GLU A 288 13.57 -1.74 19.04
N CYS A 289 13.21 -2.78 18.28
CA CYS A 289 13.49 -4.17 18.59
C CYS A 289 14.47 -4.76 17.57
N GLU A 290 15.76 -4.85 17.94
CA GLU A 290 16.82 -5.40 17.07
C GLU A 290 16.46 -6.80 16.56
N GLU A 291 15.90 -7.66 17.41
CA GLU A 291 15.47 -9.00 17.06
C GLU A 291 14.32 -9.04 16.05
N GLY A 292 13.35 -8.14 16.18
CA GLY A 292 12.25 -7.98 15.22
C GLY A 292 12.77 -7.62 13.84
N VAL A 293 13.59 -6.57 13.75
CA VAL A 293 14.23 -6.12 12.50
C VAL A 293 15.10 -7.21 11.90
N ALA A 294 15.96 -7.82 12.72
CA ALA A 294 16.91 -8.83 12.26
C ALA A 294 16.21 -10.10 11.74
N SER A 295 15.13 -10.53 12.38
CA SER A 295 14.38 -11.70 11.92
C SER A 295 13.67 -11.43 10.59
N ALA A 296 12.99 -10.28 10.44
CA ALA A 296 12.35 -9.89 9.18
C ALA A 296 13.36 -9.78 8.03
N ALA A 297 14.46 -9.05 8.22
CA ALA A 297 15.48 -8.87 7.18
C ALA A 297 16.14 -10.19 6.74
N ARG A 298 16.36 -11.12 7.67
CA ARG A 298 16.99 -12.42 7.35
C ARG A 298 16.05 -13.35 6.60
N ILE A 299 14.76 -13.33 6.93
CA ILE A 299 13.77 -14.09 6.16
C ILE A 299 13.59 -13.48 4.77
N ARG A 300 13.44 -12.16 4.64
CA ARG A 300 13.39 -11.48 3.33
C ARG A 300 14.55 -11.91 2.43
N ASN A 301 15.77 -11.88 2.95
CA ASN A 301 16.96 -12.34 2.22
C ASN A 301 16.87 -13.82 1.80
N LYS A 302 16.31 -14.70 2.63
CA LYS A 302 16.11 -16.12 2.28
C LYS A 302 15.03 -16.30 1.22
N ILE A 303 13.94 -15.54 1.27
CA ILE A 303 12.89 -15.53 0.25
C ILE A 303 13.49 -15.11 -1.09
N SER A 304 14.14 -13.94 -1.15
CA SER A 304 14.79 -13.46 -2.38
C SER A 304 15.86 -14.42 -2.90
N HIS A 305 16.60 -15.09 -2.00
CA HIS A 305 17.57 -16.10 -2.40
C HIS A 305 16.90 -17.31 -3.06
N LEU A 306 15.81 -17.81 -2.49
CA LEU A 306 15.08 -18.95 -3.04
C LEU A 306 14.38 -18.60 -4.36
N GLU A 307 13.77 -17.41 -4.47
CA GLU A 307 13.20 -16.90 -5.73
C GLU A 307 14.25 -16.85 -6.84
N LEU A 308 15.46 -16.38 -6.52
CA LEU A 308 16.58 -16.36 -7.46
C LEU A 308 17.04 -17.77 -7.87
N LEU A 309 17.03 -18.73 -6.93
CA LEU A 309 17.34 -20.13 -7.23
C LEU A 309 16.28 -20.78 -8.13
N LEU A 310 14.99 -20.58 -7.85
CA LEU A 310 13.88 -21.08 -8.66
C LEU A 310 13.87 -20.47 -10.07
N ASN A 311 14.16 -19.18 -10.19
CA ASN A 311 14.32 -18.52 -11.49
C ASN A 311 15.52 -19.08 -12.26
N LYS A 312 16.62 -19.44 -11.60
CA LYS A 312 17.75 -20.11 -12.24
C LYS A 312 17.41 -21.53 -12.66
N GLU A 313 16.63 -22.28 -11.89
CA GLU A 313 16.18 -23.63 -12.23
C GLU A 313 15.25 -23.64 -13.45
N ARG A 314 14.29 -22.71 -13.52
CA ARG A 314 13.43 -22.57 -14.72
C ARG A 314 14.25 -22.30 -15.98
N ASN A 315 15.21 -21.37 -15.89
CA ASN A 315 16.13 -21.03 -16.98
C ASN A 315 17.17 -22.12 -17.30
N LEU A 316 17.37 -23.07 -16.38
CA LEU A 316 18.32 -24.16 -16.55
C LEU A 316 17.88 -25.13 -17.63
N THR A 317 16.58 -25.45 -17.71
CA THR A 317 16.03 -26.38 -18.71
C THR A 317 16.38 -25.99 -20.16
N ASP A 318 16.40 -24.70 -20.46
CA ASP A 318 16.72 -24.18 -21.80
C ASP A 318 18.23 -24.06 -22.04
N ARG A 319 18.99 -23.66 -21.01
CA ARG A 319 20.45 -23.60 -21.09
C ARG A 319 21.11 -24.97 -21.13
N MET A 320 20.53 -25.98 -20.48
CA MET A 320 21.02 -27.36 -20.49
C MET A 320 20.91 -27.98 -21.88
N LYS A 321 19.87 -27.66 -22.65
CA LYS A 321 19.77 -28.03 -24.08
C LYS A 321 20.93 -27.44 -24.87
N LEU A 322 21.21 -26.15 -24.71
CA LEU A 322 22.29 -25.46 -25.42
C LEU A 322 23.68 -26.02 -25.06
N VAL A 323 23.92 -26.31 -23.78
CA VAL A 323 25.20 -26.89 -23.30
C VAL A 323 25.36 -28.35 -23.74
N LEU A 324 24.31 -29.16 -23.74
CA LEU A 324 24.34 -30.53 -24.27
C LEU A 324 24.56 -30.54 -25.79
N THR A 325 23.95 -29.62 -26.53
CA THR A 325 24.20 -29.45 -27.98
C THR A 325 25.63 -29.00 -28.26
N ALA A 326 26.17 -28.05 -27.49
CA ALA A 326 27.56 -27.61 -27.61
C ALA A 326 28.56 -28.72 -27.23
N GLY A 327 28.28 -29.47 -26.15
CA GLY A 327 29.07 -30.62 -25.73
C GLY A 327 29.05 -31.77 -26.75
N ALA A 328 27.91 -32.04 -27.38
CA ALA A 328 27.78 -33.00 -28.48
C ALA A 328 28.59 -32.57 -29.72
N ALA A 329 28.60 -31.27 -30.04
CA ALA A 329 29.39 -30.73 -31.15
C ALA A 329 30.91 -30.84 -30.91
N VAL A 330 31.36 -30.61 -29.66
CA VAL A 330 32.78 -30.71 -29.28
C VAL A 330 33.24 -32.18 -29.16
N SER A 331 32.39 -33.07 -28.64
CA SER A 331 32.70 -34.50 -28.51
C SER A 331 32.57 -35.30 -29.81
N ALA A 332 31.95 -34.75 -30.86
CA ALA A 332 31.99 -35.30 -32.21
C ALA A 332 33.38 -35.15 -32.87
N GLY A 333 34.20 -34.19 -32.44
CA GLY A 333 35.54 -33.96 -32.99
C GLY A 333 36.46 -35.20 -32.95
N PRO A 334 36.64 -35.86 -31.80
CA PRO A 334 37.42 -37.10 -31.71
C PRO A 334 36.86 -38.26 -32.54
N VAL A 335 35.53 -38.40 -32.64
CA VAL A 335 34.88 -39.47 -33.41
C VAL A 335 35.04 -39.24 -34.92
N ILE A 336 34.84 -38.00 -35.38
CA ILE A 336 35.08 -37.59 -36.77
C ILE A 336 36.56 -37.77 -37.12
N ASN A 337 37.48 -37.40 -36.22
CA ASN A 337 38.92 -37.59 -36.43
C ASN A 337 39.30 -39.08 -36.54
N ALA A 338 38.70 -39.95 -35.71
CA ALA A 338 38.90 -41.40 -35.79
C ALA A 338 38.36 -41.97 -37.10
N ILE A 339 37.20 -41.49 -37.60
CA ILE A 339 36.63 -41.91 -38.89
C ILE A 339 37.50 -41.43 -40.06
N LEU A 340 37.99 -40.18 -40.04
CA LEU A 340 38.85 -39.63 -41.09
C LEU A 340 40.22 -40.33 -41.16
N GLN A 341 40.80 -40.69 -40.01
CA GLN A 341 42.02 -41.52 -39.94
C GLN A 341 41.78 -42.92 -40.48
N LEU A 342 40.61 -43.52 -40.20
CA LEU A 342 40.23 -44.84 -40.73
C LEU A 342 40.10 -44.81 -42.27
N LEU A 343 39.70 -43.66 -42.83
CA LEU A 343 39.57 -43.42 -44.27
C LEU A 343 40.88 -42.98 -44.95
N GLY A 344 42.00 -42.92 -44.21
CA GLY A 344 43.32 -42.59 -44.75
C GLY A 344 43.49 -41.11 -45.14
N ILE A 345 42.63 -40.22 -44.63
CA ILE A 345 42.71 -38.78 -44.86
C ILE A 345 43.70 -38.18 -43.85
N ASP A 346 44.66 -37.39 -44.33
CA ASP A 346 45.67 -36.77 -43.46
C ASP A 346 45.02 -35.75 -42.50
N THR A 347 45.09 -36.05 -41.21
CA THR A 347 44.44 -35.28 -40.12
C THR A 347 45.39 -34.32 -39.41
N SER A 348 46.59 -34.08 -39.96
CA SER A 348 47.59 -33.15 -39.42
C SER A 348 47.09 -31.71 -39.23
N ILE A 349 46.02 -31.30 -39.91
CA ILE A 349 45.35 -30.00 -39.71
C ILE A 349 44.56 -29.98 -38.39
N ILE A 350 44.12 -31.13 -37.87
CA ILE A 350 43.29 -31.25 -36.66
C ILE A 350 44.16 -31.49 -35.40
N SER A 351 45.37 -32.04 -35.54
CA SER A 351 46.27 -32.30 -34.40
C SER A 351 46.81 -31.04 -33.71
N SER A 352 46.83 -29.90 -34.41
CA SER A 352 47.32 -28.61 -33.89
C SER A 352 46.37 -27.92 -32.89
N ASN A 353 45.13 -28.39 -32.74
CA ASN A 353 44.09 -27.74 -31.93
C ASN A 353 43.62 -28.55 -30.71
N GLN A 354 44.29 -29.64 -30.34
CA GLN A 354 43.86 -30.46 -29.19
C GLN A 354 43.97 -29.73 -27.84
N THR A 355 44.99 -28.88 -27.66
CA THR A 355 45.11 -28.01 -26.47
C THR A 355 43.99 -26.97 -26.42
N ALA A 356 43.64 -26.35 -27.55
CA ALA A 356 42.53 -25.40 -27.63
C ALA A 356 41.17 -26.08 -27.35
N LEU A 357 40.95 -27.29 -27.89
CA LEU A 357 39.75 -28.10 -27.62
C LEU A 357 39.69 -28.55 -26.15
N GLY A 358 40.82 -28.89 -25.54
CA GLY A 358 40.91 -29.22 -24.11
C GLY A 358 40.57 -28.04 -23.20
N ILE A 359 41.06 -26.84 -23.52
CA ILE A 359 40.72 -25.61 -22.79
C ILE A 359 39.23 -25.28 -22.94
N ILE A 360 38.68 -25.38 -24.15
CA ILE A 360 37.24 -25.18 -24.40
C ILE A 360 36.41 -26.17 -23.58
N PHE A 361 36.82 -27.44 -23.52
CA PHE A 361 36.13 -28.47 -22.73
C PHE A 361 36.15 -28.16 -21.23
N ILE A 362 37.30 -27.74 -20.68
CA ILE A 362 37.41 -27.33 -19.27
C ILE A 362 36.51 -26.11 -18.98
N LEU A 363 36.51 -25.11 -19.87
CA LEU A 363 35.61 -23.95 -19.73
C LEU A 363 34.14 -24.38 -19.79
N LEU A 364 33.79 -25.34 -20.65
CA LEU A 364 32.44 -25.90 -20.74
C LEU A 364 32.04 -26.61 -19.45
N ILE A 365 32.95 -27.36 -18.82
CA ILE A 365 32.73 -27.99 -17.51
C ILE A 365 32.54 -26.92 -16.42
N ILE A 366 33.37 -25.87 -16.39
CA ILE A 366 33.25 -24.79 -15.41
C ILE A 366 31.92 -24.07 -15.58
N VAL A 367 31.53 -23.77 -16.83
CA VAL A 367 30.23 -23.16 -17.14
C VAL A 367 29.10 -24.08 -16.68
N LEU A 368 29.13 -25.37 -17.04
CA LEU A 368 28.13 -26.35 -16.60
C LEU A 368 28.05 -26.43 -15.06
N PHE A 369 29.20 -26.45 -14.39
CA PHE A 369 29.26 -26.50 -12.94
C PHE A 369 28.65 -25.24 -12.32
N MET A 370 29.03 -24.05 -12.80
CA MET A 370 28.54 -22.77 -12.28
C MET A 370 27.06 -22.52 -12.60
N THR A 371 26.56 -23.02 -13.74
CA THR A 371 25.19 -22.78 -14.16
C THR A 371 24.22 -23.86 -13.69
N VAL A 372 24.61 -25.13 -13.66
CA VAL A 372 23.74 -26.28 -13.37
C VAL A 372 24.01 -26.83 -11.97
N ILE A 373 25.22 -27.33 -11.73
CA ILE A 373 25.52 -28.10 -10.51
C ILE A 373 25.45 -27.20 -9.28
N LEU A 374 26.06 -26.02 -9.32
CA LEU A 374 26.13 -25.12 -8.18
C LEU A 374 24.75 -24.62 -7.74
N PRO A 375 23.83 -24.17 -8.63
CA PRO A 375 22.47 -23.81 -8.23
C PRO A 375 21.66 -24.99 -7.68
N THR A 376 21.75 -26.18 -8.30
CA THR A 376 21.04 -27.38 -7.80
C THR A 376 21.54 -27.80 -6.42
N VAL A 377 22.85 -27.76 -6.19
CA VAL A 377 23.44 -28.03 -4.87
C VAL A 377 22.97 -26.97 -3.86
N ARG A 378 22.98 -25.68 -4.22
CA ARG A 378 22.48 -24.60 -3.35
C ARG A 378 20.99 -24.74 -3.01
N MET A 379 20.17 -25.18 -3.96
CA MET A 379 18.76 -25.53 -3.73
C MET A 379 18.61 -26.70 -2.75
N ALA A 380 19.33 -27.80 -2.98
CA ALA A 380 19.27 -28.98 -2.13
C ALA A 380 19.75 -28.70 -0.69
N LEU A 381 20.67 -27.75 -0.55
CA LEU A 381 21.23 -27.31 0.72
C LEU A 381 20.46 -26.15 1.36
N PHE A 382 19.46 -25.57 0.68
CA PHE A 382 18.71 -24.45 1.19
C PHE A 382 18.00 -24.82 2.50
N SER A 383 18.12 -23.95 3.49
CA SER A 383 17.45 -24.11 4.78
C SER A 383 16.78 -22.81 5.17
N TRP A 384 15.56 -22.93 5.69
CA TRP A 384 14.83 -21.80 6.28
C TRP A 384 15.44 -21.34 7.61
N LYS A 385 16.29 -22.15 8.25
CA LYS A 385 16.95 -21.80 9.52
C LYS A 385 17.72 -20.49 9.42
N ILE A 386 17.41 -19.54 10.30
CA ILE A 386 18.14 -18.28 10.39
C ILE A 386 19.49 -18.54 11.07
N GLU A 387 20.58 -18.49 10.31
CA GLU A 387 21.94 -18.72 10.83
C GLU A 387 22.46 -17.50 11.61
N THR A 388 23.06 -17.71 12.78
CA THR A 388 23.83 -16.65 13.47
C THR A 388 25.21 -16.50 12.80
N ARG A 389 25.85 -15.32 12.89
CA ARG A 389 27.14 -15.00 12.22
C ARG A 389 28.22 -16.09 12.37
N ARG A 390 28.20 -16.86 13.47
CA ARG A 390 29.13 -17.98 13.72
C ARG A 390 28.92 -19.20 12.84
N GLU A 391 27.71 -19.45 12.35
CA GLU A 391 27.40 -20.62 11.49
C GLU A 391 27.62 -20.32 9.99
N LEU A 392 27.42 -19.07 9.58
CA LEU A 392 27.65 -18.59 8.21
C LEU A 392 29.10 -18.80 7.75
N ILE A 393 30.08 -18.64 8.66
CA ILE A 393 31.50 -18.87 8.36
C ILE A 393 31.80 -20.35 8.08
N LYS A 394 31.09 -21.28 8.72
CA LYS A 394 31.27 -22.72 8.45
C LYS A 394 30.73 -23.10 7.07
N TYR A 395 29.62 -22.49 6.65
CA TYR A 395 28.94 -22.80 5.39
C TYR A 395 29.65 -22.22 4.15
N ILE A 396 30.39 -21.13 4.30
CA ILE A 396 31.18 -20.53 3.22
C ILE A 396 32.50 -21.29 2.99
N ILE A 397 33.00 -21.99 4.01
CA ILE A 397 34.29 -22.71 3.99
C ILE A 397 34.13 -24.20 3.62
N SER A 398 32.93 -24.78 3.79
CA SER A 398 32.57 -26.13 3.31
C SER A 398 31.98 -26.11 1.91
#